data_AF-A0A2E2WA17-F1
#
_entry.id   AF-A0A2E2WA17-F1
#
_cell.length_a   1.000
_cell.length_b   1.000
_cell.length_c   1.000
_cell.angle_alpha   90.00
_cell.angle_beta   90.00
_cell.angle_gamma   90.00
#
_symmetry.space_group_name_H-M   'P 1'
#
loop_
_entity.id
_entity.type
_entity.pdbx_description
1 polymer ?
#
loop_
_entity_poly.entity_id
_entity_poly.type
_entity_poly.pdbx_seq_one_letter_code
_entity_poly.pdbx_strand_id
1 'polypeptide(L)'
;MIKSKEELLVSCNKMGKNTLLETLGIEFMDISENTLIARMPVTPKVHQPDGILHGGASVALAESVGSAAAYLFLDAEKVAIRGIEIAANHVKSVRDGFVYAHATVLHQGRTTQLWQIRIVNEENQLVSLVKLTTITLPK
;
A
#
# COMPACT_ATOMS: atom_id res chain seq x y z
N MET A 1 0.91 -3.59 -25.94
CA MET A 1 -0.18 -4.44 -25.43
C MET A 1 -0.45 -4.03 -24.00
N ILE A 2 -1.71 -3.75 -23.66
CA ILE A 2 -2.10 -3.44 -22.27
C ILE A 2 -1.95 -4.76 -21.50
N LYS A 3 -1.12 -4.78 -20.46
CA LYS A 3 -0.92 -5.98 -19.62
C LYS A 3 -2.24 -6.38 -18.96
N SER A 4 -2.49 -7.69 -18.81
CA SER A 4 -3.64 -8.13 -18.03
C SER A 4 -3.47 -7.77 -16.55
N LYS A 5 -4.59 -7.74 -15.83
CA LYS A 5 -4.61 -7.55 -14.38
C LYS A 5 -3.72 -8.57 -13.65
N GLU A 6 -3.79 -9.84 -14.03
CA GLU A 6 -2.97 -10.90 -13.46
C GLU A 6 -1.48 -10.65 -13.71
N GLU A 7 -1.11 -10.24 -14.92
CA GLU A 7 0.28 -9.93 -15.28
C GLU A 7 0.85 -8.76 -14.46
N LEU A 8 0.03 -7.73 -14.21
CA LEU A 8 0.42 -6.60 -13.36
C LEU A 8 0.67 -7.05 -11.92
N LEU A 9 -0.25 -7.83 -11.33
CA LEU A 9 -0.10 -8.32 -9.96
C LEU A 9 1.12 -9.24 -9.80
N VAL A 10 1.38 -10.12 -10.77
CA VAL A 10 2.60 -10.95 -10.79
C VAL A 10 3.85 -10.07 -10.84
N SER A 11 3.85 -9.02 -11.67
CA SER A 11 4.97 -8.07 -11.75
C SER A 11 5.21 -7.34 -10.44
N CYS A 12 4.16 -6.81 -9.80
CA CYS A 12 4.26 -6.11 -8.52
C CYS A 12 4.80 -7.01 -7.41
N ASN A 13 4.28 -8.24 -7.30
CA ASN A 13 4.76 -9.19 -6.29
C ASN A 13 6.21 -9.63 -6.54
N LYS A 14 6.63 -9.78 -7.80
CA LYS A 14 8.02 -10.11 -8.14
C LYS A 14 9.01 -9.01 -7.72
N MET A 15 8.61 -7.74 -7.82
CA MET A 15 9.42 -6.60 -7.39
C MET A 15 9.61 -6.53 -5.87
N GLY A 16 8.76 -7.20 -5.08
CA GLY A 16 8.86 -7.25 -3.63
C GLY A 16 9.98 -8.13 -3.08
N LYS A 17 10.60 -8.99 -3.89
CA LYS A 17 11.67 -9.90 -3.44
C LYS A 17 12.91 -9.17 -2.95
N ASN A 18 13.48 -9.65 -1.84
CA ASN A 18 14.60 -9.09 -1.10
C ASN A 18 14.38 -7.63 -0.67
N THR A 19 13.13 -7.29 -0.33
CA THR A 19 12.76 -5.94 0.15
C THR A 19 11.97 -6.03 1.46
N LEU A 20 11.55 -4.88 1.97
CA LEU A 20 10.65 -4.80 3.12
C LEU A 20 9.30 -5.49 2.85
N LEU A 21 8.82 -5.52 1.60
CA LEU A 21 7.55 -6.18 1.25
C LEU A 21 7.62 -7.67 1.56
N GLU A 22 8.67 -8.37 1.10
CA GLU A 22 8.88 -9.78 1.42
C GLU A 22 9.11 -10.00 2.93
N THR A 23 9.85 -9.10 3.58
CA THR A 23 10.11 -9.17 5.03
C THR A 23 8.83 -9.16 5.85
N LEU A 24 7.86 -8.34 5.44
CA LEU A 24 6.56 -8.18 6.12
C LEU A 24 5.47 -9.12 5.57
N GLY A 25 5.75 -9.88 4.51
CA GLY A 25 4.76 -10.74 3.85
C GLY A 25 3.65 -9.94 3.14
N ILE A 26 3.99 -8.77 2.60
CA ILE A 26 3.06 -7.93 1.84
C ILE A 26 2.86 -8.52 0.44
N GLU A 27 1.60 -8.74 0.07
CA GLU A 27 1.21 -9.29 -1.23
C GLU A 27 0.16 -8.40 -1.91
N PHE A 28 0.37 -8.07 -3.18
CA PHE A 28 -0.63 -7.39 -4.00
C PHE A 28 -1.68 -8.40 -4.45
N MET A 29 -2.94 -8.13 -4.13
CA MET A 29 -4.05 -9.07 -4.27
C MET A 29 -4.98 -8.73 -5.42
N ASP A 30 -5.18 -7.43 -5.64
CA ASP A 30 -6.20 -6.99 -6.58
C ASP A 30 -5.90 -5.62 -7.16
N ILE A 31 -6.40 -5.39 -8.37
CA ILE A 31 -6.37 -4.10 -9.05
C ILE A 31 -7.70 -3.88 -9.76
N SER A 32 -8.22 -2.67 -9.62
CA SER A 32 -9.40 -2.15 -10.32
C SER A 32 -9.03 -0.85 -11.01
N GLU A 33 -9.99 -0.19 -11.66
CA GLU A 33 -9.76 1.05 -12.40
C GLU A 33 -9.01 2.11 -11.59
N ASN A 34 -9.37 2.29 -10.31
CA ASN A 34 -8.84 3.36 -9.46
C ASN A 34 -8.31 2.88 -8.09
N THR A 35 -8.25 1.56 -7.87
CA THR A 35 -7.83 0.99 -6.58
C THR A 35 -6.83 -0.12 -6.77
N LEU A 36 -5.73 -0.07 -6.01
CA LEU A 36 -4.80 -1.19 -5.81
C LEU A 36 -4.98 -1.73 -4.39
N ILE A 37 -5.00 -3.05 -4.25
CA ILE A 37 -5.18 -3.72 -2.96
C ILE A 37 -3.97 -4.60 -2.67
N ALA A 38 -3.43 -4.47 -1.46
CA ALA A 38 -2.41 -5.37 -0.92
C ALA A 38 -2.85 -5.89 0.45
N ARG A 39 -2.34 -7.05 0.86
CA ARG A 39 -2.57 -7.63 2.20
C ARG A 39 -1.26 -7.84 2.94
N MET A 40 -1.33 -7.93 4.27
CA MET A 40 -0.21 -8.28 5.14
C MET A 40 -0.70 -9.19 6.27
N PRO A 41 -0.01 -10.31 6.59
CA PRO A 41 -0.36 -11.17 7.70
C PRO A 41 -0.04 -10.48 9.05
N VAL A 42 -0.94 -10.62 10.02
CA VAL A 42 -0.73 -10.17 11.39
C VAL A 42 -0.25 -11.36 12.21
N THR A 43 1.05 -11.35 12.51
CA THR A 43 1.74 -12.40 13.28
C THR A 43 2.74 -11.75 14.24
N PRO A 44 3.34 -12.49 15.20
CA PRO A 44 4.33 -11.94 16.11
C PRO A 44 5.49 -11.18 15.45
N LYS A 45 5.81 -11.45 14.17
CA LYS A 45 6.82 -10.73 13.40
C LYS A 45 6.51 -9.24 13.19
N VAL A 46 5.23 -8.85 13.23
CA VAL A 46 4.76 -7.48 13.01
C VAL A 46 3.98 -6.93 14.20
N HIS A 47 4.09 -7.59 15.35
CA HIS A 47 3.45 -7.12 16.58
C HIS A 47 4.25 -6.00 17.24
N GLN A 48 3.54 -5.11 17.91
CA GLN A 48 4.12 -4.30 18.98
C GLN A 48 4.20 -5.11 20.30
N PRO A 49 4.88 -4.62 21.35
CA PRO A 49 5.07 -5.37 22.60
C PRO A 49 3.79 -5.92 23.24
N ASP A 50 2.64 -5.24 23.06
CA ASP A 50 1.33 -5.68 23.58
C ASP A 50 0.68 -6.85 22.81
N GLY A 51 1.37 -7.41 21.81
CA GLY A 51 0.90 -8.56 21.04
C GLY A 51 -0.24 -8.23 20.06
N ILE A 52 -0.29 -7.01 19.56
CA ILE A 52 -1.18 -6.57 18.47
C ILE A 52 -0.38 -5.95 17.34
N LEU A 53 -0.98 -5.77 16.16
CA LEU A 53 -0.38 -5.16 14.99
C LEU A 53 0.32 -3.84 15.31
N HIS A 54 1.60 -3.74 14.95
CA HIS A 54 2.39 -2.52 15.10
C HIS A 54 1.93 -1.43 14.11
N GLY A 55 1.72 -0.21 14.60
CA GLY A 55 1.28 0.92 13.76
C GLY A 55 2.22 1.20 12.58
N GLY A 56 3.53 1.14 12.83
CA GLY A 56 4.56 1.24 11.77
C GLY A 56 4.48 0.15 10.69
N ALA A 57 4.03 -1.07 11.01
CA ALA A 57 3.81 -2.11 9.99
C ALA A 57 2.59 -1.78 9.11
N SER A 58 1.55 -1.17 9.70
CA SER A 58 0.41 -0.64 8.95
C SER A 58 0.85 0.49 8.01
N VAL A 59 1.70 1.40 8.47
CA VAL A 59 2.26 2.49 7.65
C VAL A 59 3.13 1.92 6.51
N ALA A 60 3.97 0.92 6.78
CA ALA A 60 4.78 0.26 5.74
C ALA A 60 3.90 -0.42 4.67
N LEU A 61 2.83 -1.11 5.08
CA LEU A 61 1.84 -1.66 4.15
C LEU A 61 1.19 -0.55 3.30
N ALA A 62 0.76 0.55 3.93
CA ALA A 62 0.13 1.66 3.22
C ALA A 62 1.05 2.36 2.23
N GLU A 63 2.29 2.67 2.63
CA GLU A 63 3.32 3.26 1.77
C GLU A 63 3.60 2.36 0.56
N SER A 64 3.69 1.04 0.79
CA SER A 64 3.98 0.05 -0.25
C SER A 64 2.87 0.01 -1.31
N VAL A 65 1.61 -0.10 -0.88
CA VAL A 65 0.48 -0.15 -1.83
C VAL A 65 0.22 1.20 -2.47
N GLY A 66 0.37 2.30 -1.75
CA GLY A 66 0.19 3.65 -2.28
C GLY A 66 1.25 4.02 -3.33
N SER A 67 2.52 3.68 -3.06
CA SER A 67 3.62 3.90 -4.02
C SER A 67 3.46 3.05 -5.29
N ALA A 68 3.04 1.79 -5.13
CA ALA A 68 2.77 0.92 -6.27
C ALA A 68 1.55 1.41 -7.08
N ALA A 69 0.49 1.87 -6.42
CA ALA A 69 -0.67 2.47 -7.08
C ALA A 69 -0.26 3.72 -7.87
N ALA A 70 0.56 4.59 -7.28
CA ALA A 70 1.11 5.74 -7.97
C ALA A 70 1.93 5.35 -9.19
N TYR A 71 2.77 4.31 -9.08
CA TYR A 71 3.54 3.82 -10.23
C TYR A 71 2.66 3.25 -11.36
N LEU A 72 1.56 2.57 -11.02
CA LEU A 72 0.69 1.93 -12.01
C LEU A 72 -0.28 2.92 -12.68
N PHE A 73 -0.82 3.86 -11.92
CA PHE A 73 -1.86 4.79 -12.39
C PHE A 73 -1.30 6.11 -12.91
N LEU A 74 -0.05 6.43 -12.61
CA LEU A 74 0.68 7.55 -13.20
C LEU A 74 1.61 7.00 -14.28
N ASP A 75 1.86 7.75 -15.36
CA ASP A 75 2.72 7.38 -16.50
C ASP A 75 4.21 7.29 -16.08
N ALA A 76 4.52 6.36 -15.17
CA ALA A 76 5.81 6.20 -14.51
C ALA A 76 6.92 5.70 -15.44
N GLU A 77 6.57 5.38 -16.70
CA GLU A 77 7.56 5.19 -17.76
C GLU A 77 8.28 6.50 -18.09
N LYS A 78 7.62 7.65 -17.94
CA LYS A 78 8.18 8.98 -18.27
C LYS A 78 8.70 9.76 -17.07
N VAL A 79 8.29 9.38 -15.86
CA VAL A 79 8.57 10.16 -14.64
C VAL A 79 9.04 9.28 -13.50
N ALA A 80 9.84 9.84 -12.59
CA ALA A 80 10.17 9.22 -11.32
C ALA A 80 9.14 9.64 -10.26
N ILE A 81 8.73 8.72 -9.40
CA ILE A 81 7.74 8.96 -8.33
C ILE A 81 8.40 8.68 -6.98
N ARG A 82 8.17 9.56 -6.00
CA ARG A 82 8.65 9.41 -4.62
C ARG A 82 7.55 9.79 -3.62
N GLY A 83 7.42 9.02 -2.54
CA GLY A 83 6.67 9.44 -1.36
C GLY A 83 7.40 10.57 -0.64
N ILE A 84 6.69 11.61 -0.21
CA ILE A 84 7.28 12.77 0.48
C ILE A 84 6.63 13.04 1.85
N GLU A 85 5.43 12.53 2.07
CA GLU A 85 4.72 12.65 3.35
C GLU A 85 3.74 11.48 3.50
N ILE A 86 3.67 10.94 4.71
CA ILE A 86 2.71 9.91 5.09
C ILE A 86 2.20 10.18 6.51
N ALA A 87 0.88 10.13 6.69
CA ALA A 87 0.22 10.29 7.98
C ALA A 87 -0.85 9.22 8.19
N ALA A 88 -0.88 8.61 9.37
CA ALA A 88 -1.80 7.52 9.70
C ALA A 88 -2.59 7.80 10.98
N ASN A 89 -3.86 7.40 10.98
CA ASN A 89 -4.72 7.34 12.15
C ASN A 89 -5.12 5.88 12.38
N HIS A 90 -4.60 5.27 13.44
CA HIS A 90 -4.95 3.92 13.87
C HIS A 90 -6.20 3.98 14.76
N VAL A 91 -7.26 3.27 14.37
CA VAL A 91 -8.58 3.37 15.01
C VAL A 91 -9.09 2.04 15.58
N LYS A 92 -8.45 0.91 15.25
CA LYS A 92 -8.77 -0.42 15.77
C LYS A 92 -7.53 -1.29 15.84
N SER A 93 -7.47 -2.15 16.85
CA SER A 93 -6.41 -3.15 17.05
C SER A 93 -6.73 -4.45 16.30
N VAL A 94 -5.68 -5.15 15.85
CA VAL A 94 -5.75 -6.48 15.23
C VAL A 94 -4.66 -7.35 15.86
N ARG A 95 -4.97 -8.60 16.21
CA ARG A 95 -4.03 -9.53 16.87
C ARG A 95 -3.54 -10.64 15.94
N ASP A 96 -4.37 -11.07 15.01
CA ASP A 96 -4.11 -12.22 14.14
C ASP A 96 -4.90 -12.07 12.82
N GLY A 97 -4.69 -12.99 11.89
CA GLY A 97 -5.30 -12.97 10.56
C GLY A 97 -4.57 -12.06 9.58
N PHE A 98 -5.32 -11.34 8.75
CA PHE A 98 -4.78 -10.43 7.73
C PHE A 98 -5.36 -9.02 7.86
N VAL A 99 -4.56 -8.05 7.43
CA VAL A 99 -5.04 -6.70 7.11
C VAL A 99 -4.89 -6.42 5.62
N TYR A 100 -5.80 -5.62 5.08
CA TYR A 100 -5.93 -5.31 3.66
C TYR A 100 -5.88 -3.81 3.47
N ALA A 101 -4.96 -3.33 2.66
CA ALA A 101 -4.78 -1.92 2.36
C ALA A 101 -5.30 -1.61 0.95
N HIS A 102 -6.28 -0.71 0.88
CA HIS A 102 -6.92 -0.26 -0.35
C HIS A 102 -6.44 1.16 -0.67
N ALA A 103 -5.59 1.30 -1.69
CA ALA A 103 -5.06 2.59 -2.12
C ALA A 103 -5.89 3.18 -3.25
N THR A 104 -6.41 4.40 -3.04
CA THR A 104 -7.21 5.18 -4.00
C THR A 104 -6.66 6.59 -4.10
N VAL A 105 -6.64 7.16 -5.31
CA VAL A 105 -6.22 8.56 -5.51
C VAL A 105 -7.32 9.52 -5.04
N LEU A 106 -6.95 10.50 -4.22
CA LEU A 106 -7.84 11.61 -3.82
C LEU A 106 -7.60 12.86 -4.68
N HIS A 107 -6.36 13.08 -5.09
CA HIS A 107 -5.98 14.19 -5.96
C HIS A 107 -4.82 13.79 -6.85
N GLN A 108 -4.93 14.03 -8.15
CA GLN A 108 -3.92 13.69 -9.16
C GLN A 108 -3.43 14.96 -9.86
N GLY A 109 -2.59 15.73 -9.16
CA GLY A 109 -1.94 16.90 -9.72
C GLY A 109 -0.75 16.55 -10.61
N ARG A 110 -0.28 17.54 -11.38
CA ARG A 110 0.89 17.39 -12.28
C ARG A 110 2.18 17.07 -11.52
N THR A 111 2.37 17.71 -10.36
CA THR A 111 3.61 17.61 -9.57
C THR A 111 3.42 16.76 -8.32
N THR A 112 2.26 16.83 -7.67
CA THR A 112 1.97 16.06 -6.46
C THR A 112 0.67 15.30 -6.61
N GLN A 113 0.60 14.15 -5.92
CA GLN A 113 -0.61 13.35 -5.83
C GLN A 113 -0.89 13.02 -4.37
N LEU A 114 -2.17 12.99 -4.01
CA LEU A 114 -2.62 12.63 -2.68
C LEU A 114 -3.40 11.32 -2.78
N TRP A 115 -3.01 10.36 -1.96
CA TRP A 115 -3.57 9.02 -1.90
C TRP A 115 -4.24 8.81 -0.55
N GLN A 116 -5.40 8.17 -0.57
CA GLN A 116 -6.02 7.59 0.61
C GLN A 116 -5.77 6.09 0.60
N ILE A 117 -5.26 5.57 1.71
CA ILE A 117 -5.11 4.15 1.93
C ILE A 117 -5.95 3.76 3.14
N ARG A 118 -6.99 2.95 2.90
CA ARG A 118 -7.82 2.36 3.96
C ARG A 118 -7.29 0.98 4.28
N ILE A 119 -6.84 0.77 5.51
CA ILE A 119 -6.46 -0.54 6.02
C ILE A 119 -7.64 -1.11 6.78
N VAL A 120 -8.11 -2.28 6.37
CA VAL A 120 -9.23 -3.01 6.98
C VAL A 120 -8.81 -4.41 7.42
N ASN A 121 -9.52 -5.00 8.38
CA ASN A 121 -9.35 -6.42 8.74
C ASN A 121 -10.23 -7.33 7.85
N GLU A 122 -10.23 -8.64 8.12
CA GLU A 122 -11.03 -9.64 7.40
C GLU A 122 -12.55 -9.40 7.49
N GLU A 123 -13.02 -8.74 8.55
CA GLU A 123 -14.42 -8.32 8.72
C GLU A 123 -14.74 -6.99 8.01
N ASN A 124 -13.82 -6.47 7.20
CA ASN A 124 -13.92 -5.18 6.49
C ASN A 124 -14.09 -3.97 7.43
N GLN A 125 -13.62 -4.08 8.67
CA GLN A 125 -13.65 -2.99 9.65
C GLN A 125 -12.38 -2.15 9.50
N LEU A 126 -12.52 -0.82 9.56
CA LEU A 126 -11.37 0.09 9.46
C LEU A 126 -10.41 -0.10 10.64
N VAL A 127 -9.16 -0.38 10.32
CA VAL A 127 -8.03 -0.54 11.25
C VAL A 127 -7.20 0.73 11.28
N SER A 128 -6.84 1.24 10.10
CA SER A 128 -6.07 2.47 9.96
C SER A 128 -6.48 3.23 8.70
N LEU A 129 -6.61 4.54 8.81
CA LEU A 129 -6.73 5.44 7.66
C LEU A 129 -5.38 6.12 7.45
N VAL A 130 -4.85 6.05 6.24
CA VAL A 130 -3.53 6.61 5.90
C VAL A 130 -3.67 7.54 4.72
N LYS A 131 -2.94 8.66 4.76
CA LYS A 131 -2.74 9.57 3.63
C LYS A 131 -1.28 9.49 3.21
N LEU A 132 -1.06 9.38 1.91
CA LEU A 132 0.27 9.42 1.30
C LEU A 132 0.31 10.52 0.26
N THR A 133 1.30 11.40 0.36
CA THR A 133 1.60 12.39 -0.67
C THR A 133 2.80 11.93 -1.49
N THR A 134 2.63 11.82 -2.80
CA THR A 134 3.73 11.54 -3.74
C THR A 134 4.09 12.77 -4.56
N ILE A 135 5.36 12.85 -4.98
CA ILE A 135 5.86 13.83 -5.94
C ILE A 135 6.29 13.13 -7.23
N THR A 136 5.99 13.77 -8.36
CA THR A 136 6.47 13.41 -9.69
C THR A 136 7.67 14.25 -10.06
N LEU A 137 8.77 13.59 -10.44
CA LEU A 137 10.02 14.20 -10.86
C LEU A 137 10.32 13.83 -12.33
N PRO A 138 10.96 14.73 -13.09
CA PRO A 138 11.55 14.36 -14.38
C PRO A 138 12.51 13.17 -14.20
N LYS A 139 12.53 12.27 -15.18
CA LYS A 139 13.57 11.24 -15.25
C LYS A 139 14.88 11.79 -15.79
#